data_AF-W4VN36-F1
#
_entry.id   AF-W4VN36-F1
#
_cell.length_a   1.000
_cell.length_b   1.000
_cell.length_c   1.000
_cell.angle_alpha   90.00
_cell.angle_beta   90.00
_cell.angle_gamma   90.00
#
_symmetry.space_group_name_H-M   'P 1'
#
loop_
_entity.id
_entity.type
_entity.pdbx_description
1 polymer ?
#
loop_
_entity_poly.entity_id
_entity_poly.type
_entity_poly.pdbx_seq_one_letter_code
_entity_poly.pdbx_strand_id
1 'polypeptide(L)'
;MVQAAAHIIQDVKENKISIDQLDEKTLENYLYTRTLPDPDIVIRTGGEKRISNFLMWQSSMSELCFVDELFPDFKKPLFIKALKGVYHRKQALNI
;
A
#
# COMPACT_ATOMS: atom_id res chain seq x y z
N MET A 1 -7.70 7.09 4.87
CA MET A 1 -7.16 8.38 5.38
C MET A 1 -8.25 9.24 6.01
N VAL A 2 -9.18 9.85 5.26
CA VAL A 2 -10.21 10.75 5.85
C VAL A 2 -11.02 10.09 6.97
N GLN A 3 -11.49 8.86 6.74
CA GLN A 3 -12.27 8.13 7.76
C GLN A 3 -11.43 7.76 8.99
N ALA A 4 -10.16 7.36 8.81
CA ALA A 4 -9.23 7.14 9.92
C ALA A 4 -9.00 8.42 10.74
N ALA A 5 -8.76 9.55 10.07
CA ALA A 5 -8.62 10.85 10.73
C ALA A 5 -9.89 11.25 11.49
N ALA A 6 -11.08 11.04 10.90
CA ALA A 6 -12.36 11.32 11.57
C ALA A 6 -12.53 10.48 12.85
N HIS A 7 -12.16 9.19 12.82
CA HIS A 7 -12.21 8.32 14.01
C HIS A 7 -11.18 8.72 15.07
N ILE A 8 -9.95 9.08 14.67
CA ILE A 8 -8.95 9.62 15.60
C ILE A 8 -9.48 10.87 16.30
N ILE A 9 -10.03 11.82 15.54
CA ILE A 9 -10.59 13.06 16.11
C ILE A 9 -11.74 12.75 17.07
N GLN A 10 -12.58 11.76 16.76
CA GLN A 10 -13.67 11.35 17.64
C GLN A 10 -13.14 10.74 18.95
N ASP A 11 -12.16 9.83 18.88
CA ASP A 11 -11.60 9.20 20.06
C ASP A 11 -10.78 10.17 20.93
N VAL A 12 -10.13 11.18 20.34
CA VAL A 12 -9.52 12.31 21.07
C VAL A 12 -10.58 13.11 21.82
N LYS A 13 -11.71 13.46 21.15
CA LYS A 13 -12.82 14.20 21.80
C LYS A 13 -13.45 13.43 22.95
N GLU A 14 -13.47 12.11 22.87
CA GLU A 14 -13.99 11.20 23.90
C GLU A 14 -12.95 10.86 24.99
N ASN A 15 -11.76 11.45 24.94
CA ASN A 15 -10.63 11.18 25.85
C ASN A 15 -10.19 9.71 25.88
N LYS A 16 -10.40 8.96 24.80
CA LYS A 16 -9.91 7.57 24.66
C LYS A 16 -8.42 7.51 24.31
N ILE A 17 -7.93 8.53 23.62
CA ILE A 17 -6.51 8.72 23.28
C ILE A 17 -6.13 10.20 23.44
N SER A 18 -4.86 10.49 23.74
CA SER A 18 -4.31 11.85 23.75
C SER A 18 -3.70 12.21 22.39
N ILE A 19 -3.66 13.52 22.06
CA ILE A 19 -2.94 14.02 20.88
C ILE A 19 -1.45 13.63 20.95
N ASP A 20 -0.85 13.60 22.13
CA ASP A 20 0.57 13.23 22.32
C ASP A 20 0.85 11.75 22.02
N GLN A 21 -0.19 10.93 21.90
CA GLN A 21 -0.09 9.52 21.50
C GLN A 21 -0.20 9.34 19.99
N LEU A 22 -0.45 10.40 19.21
CA LEU A 22 -0.59 10.30 17.76
C LEU A 22 0.77 10.18 17.08
N ASP A 23 1.00 9.01 16.50
CA ASP A 23 2.14 8.67 15.65
C ASP A 23 1.68 7.84 14.43
N GLU A 24 2.62 7.43 13.58
CA GLU A 24 2.36 6.60 12.41
C GLU A 24 1.63 5.30 12.79
N LYS A 25 2.07 4.65 13.87
CA LYS A 25 1.50 3.39 14.34
C LYS A 25 0.06 3.55 14.83
N THR A 26 -0.24 4.65 15.50
CA THR A 26 -1.59 4.98 15.93
C THR A 26 -2.46 5.21 14.72
N LEU A 27 -2.00 5.99 13.73
CA LEU A 27 -2.73 6.18 12.48
C LEU A 27 -3.02 4.85 11.75
N GLU A 28 -2.04 3.95 11.67
CA GLU A 28 -2.19 2.61 11.09
C GLU A 28 -3.33 1.81 11.72
N ASN A 29 -3.49 1.89 13.05
CA ASN A 29 -4.57 1.20 13.77
C ASN A 29 -5.98 1.72 13.43
N TYR A 30 -6.08 2.91 12.85
CA TYR A 30 -7.35 3.48 12.36
C TYR A 30 -7.60 3.25 10.87
N LEU A 31 -6.62 2.74 10.11
CA LEU A 31 -6.80 2.40 8.70
C LEU A 31 -7.60 1.10 8.54
N TYR A 32 -8.36 1.00 7.45
CA TYR A 32 -9.08 -0.23 7.12
C TYR A 32 -8.16 -1.46 7.01
N THR A 33 -6.88 -1.26 6.70
CA THR A 33 -5.90 -2.32 6.51
C THR A 33 -5.15 -2.70 7.79
N ARG A 34 -5.53 -2.20 8.98
CA ARG A 34 -4.77 -2.39 10.23
C ARG A 34 -4.42 -3.85 10.60
N THR A 35 -5.17 -4.82 10.07
CA THR A 35 -4.94 -6.25 10.31
C THR A 35 -4.21 -6.95 9.16
N LEU A 36 -3.82 -6.20 8.14
CA LEU A 36 -3.13 -6.69 6.94
C LEU A 36 -1.70 -6.14 6.96
N PRO A 37 -0.73 -6.93 6.50
CA PRO A 37 0.62 -6.42 6.27
C PRO A 37 0.60 -5.41 5.11
N ASP A 38 1.58 -4.50 5.12
CA ASP A 38 1.83 -3.66 3.98
C ASP A 38 2.28 -4.50 2.77
N PRO A 39 1.85 -4.14 1.55
CA PRO A 39 2.24 -4.87 0.36
C PRO A 39 3.73 -4.65 0.05
N ASP A 40 4.46 -5.73 -0.24
CA ASP A 40 5.80 -5.61 -0.80
C ASP A 40 5.80 -5.09 -2.24
N ILE A 41 4.72 -5.37 -2.98
CA ILE A 41 4.61 -5.14 -4.42
C ILE A 41 3.19 -4.69 -4.74
N VAL A 42 3.06 -3.60 -5.49
CA VAL A 42 1.81 -3.17 -6.11
C VAL A 42 1.90 -3.39 -7.62
N ILE A 43 1.12 -4.31 -8.14
CA ILE A 43 1.05 -4.59 -9.58
C ILE A 43 -0.15 -3.84 -10.19
N ARG A 44 0.10 -3.06 -11.24
CA ARG A 44 -0.95 -2.38 -12.01
C ARG A 44 -0.90 -2.77 -13.48
N THR A 45 -1.99 -3.35 -13.94
CA THR A 45 -2.23 -3.76 -15.33
C THR A 45 -2.80 -2.63 -16.19
N GLY A 46 -2.74 -2.78 -17.51
CA GLY A 46 -3.37 -1.89 -18.50
C GLY A 46 -2.52 -0.68 -18.92
N GLY A 47 -1.20 -0.74 -18.76
CA GLY A 47 -0.25 0.24 -19.30
C GLY A 47 -0.15 1.58 -18.55
N GLU A 48 -1.02 1.79 -17.57
CA GLU A 48 -1.11 3.05 -16.84
C GLU A 48 -0.06 3.14 -15.74
N LYS A 49 0.83 4.14 -15.83
CA LYS A 49 1.90 4.38 -14.86
C LYS A 49 1.51 5.35 -13.75
N ARG A 50 0.44 5.02 -13.01
CA ARG A 50 -0.05 5.81 -11.87
C ARG A 50 -0.56 4.92 -10.74
N ILE A 51 -0.58 5.41 -9.52
CA ILE A 51 -1.16 4.68 -8.37
C ILE A 51 -2.68 4.84 -8.30
N SER A 52 -3.21 5.97 -8.80
CA SER A 52 -4.64 6.32 -8.69
C SER A 52 -5.17 6.30 -7.24
N ASN A 53 -4.38 6.81 -6.29
CA ASN A 53 -4.77 6.91 -4.88
C ASN A 53 -5.08 5.54 -4.21
N PHE A 54 -4.57 4.44 -4.78
CA PHE A 54 -4.71 3.10 -4.21
C PHE A 54 -3.63 2.86 -3.15
N LEU A 55 -4.05 2.54 -1.92
CA LEU A 55 -3.18 2.14 -0.80
C LEU A 55 -1.95 3.05 -0.59
N MET A 56 -2.09 4.38 -0.69
CA MET A 56 -0.93 5.29 -0.66
C MET A 56 -0.09 5.18 0.62
N TRP A 57 -0.72 4.97 1.77
CA TRP A 57 -0.02 4.82 3.04
C TRP A 57 0.75 3.50 3.08
N GLN A 58 0.04 2.40 2.81
CA GLN A 58 0.57 1.04 2.86
C GLN A 58 1.63 0.81 1.78
N SER A 59 1.53 1.53 0.66
CA SER A 59 2.41 1.33 -0.50
C SER A 59 3.65 2.23 -0.51
N SER A 60 3.90 2.96 0.58
CA SER A 60 5.02 3.91 0.68
C SER A 60 6.38 3.24 0.46
N MET A 61 6.52 1.98 0.88
CA MET A 61 7.73 1.16 0.74
C MET A 61 7.57 0.02 -0.29
N SER A 62 6.46 0.00 -1.03
CA SER A 62 6.22 -1.03 -2.03
C SER A 62 7.00 -0.80 -3.31
N GLU A 63 7.38 -1.89 -3.96
CA GLU A 63 7.79 -1.86 -5.36
C GLU A 63 6.57 -1.70 -6.28
N LEU A 64 6.61 -0.70 -7.16
CA LEU A 64 5.57 -0.50 -8.16
C LEU A 64 5.91 -1.27 -9.44
N CYS A 65 5.00 -2.16 -9.87
CA CYS A 65 5.16 -2.95 -11.07
C CYS A 65 4.03 -2.65 -12.06
N PHE A 66 4.33 -1.86 -13.09
CA PHE A 66 3.38 -1.55 -14.16
C PHE A 66 3.52 -2.58 -15.29
N VAL A 67 2.37 -3.06 -15.76
CA VAL A 67 2.22 -4.13 -16.75
C VAL A 67 1.28 -3.63 -17.84
N ASP A 68 1.66 -3.79 -19.11
CA ASP A 68 0.90 -3.26 -20.25
C ASP A 68 -0.37 -4.08 -20.53
N GLU A 69 -0.33 -5.37 -20.25
CA GLU A 69 -1.44 -6.30 -20.44
C GLU A 69 -2.68 -5.88 -19.62
N LEU A 70 -3.87 -6.00 -20.24
CA LEU A 70 -5.13 -5.71 -19.57
C LEU A 70 -5.43 -6.76 -18.48
N PHE A 71 -6.19 -6.36 -17.46
CA PHE A 71 -6.51 -7.24 -16.33
C PHE A 71 -7.13 -8.60 -16.73
N PRO A 72 -8.06 -8.69 -17.70
CA PRO A 72 -8.60 -9.97 -18.14
C PRO A 72 -7.54 -10.94 -18.68
N ASP A 73 -6.46 -10.41 -19.27
CA ASP A 73 -5.36 -11.17 -19.88
C ASP A 73 -4.21 -11.42 -18.91
N PHE A 74 -4.22 -10.77 -17.73
CA PHE A 74 -3.21 -10.96 -16.69
C PHE A 74 -3.37 -12.32 -15.98
N LYS A 75 -2.76 -13.35 -16.56
CA LYS A 75 -2.79 -14.73 -16.04
C LYS A 75 -1.51 -15.09 -15.26
N LYS A 76 -1.52 -16.28 -14.64
CA LYS A 76 -0.41 -16.82 -13.84
C LYS A 76 1.00 -16.64 -14.47
N PRO A 77 1.23 -16.88 -15.78
CA PRO A 77 2.56 -16.66 -16.36
C PRO A 77 3.04 -15.21 -16.25
N LEU A 78 2.15 -14.23 -16.49
CA LEU A 78 2.46 -12.81 -16.37
C LEU A 78 2.65 -12.39 -14.92
N PHE A 79 1.85 -12.94 -14.00
CA PHE A 79 2.05 -12.72 -12.56
C PHE A 79 3.44 -13.18 -12.09
N ILE A 80 3.86 -14.39 -12.47
CA ILE A 80 5.20 -14.89 -12.13
C ILE A 80 6.31 -14.03 -12.77
N LYS A 81 6.13 -13.59 -14.02
CA LYS A 81 7.06 -12.68 -14.70
C LYS A 81 7.20 -11.35 -13.95
N ALA A 82 6.08 -10.77 -13.51
CA ALA A 82 6.05 -9.54 -12.73
C ALA A 82 6.80 -9.69 -11.40
N LEU A 83 6.54 -10.77 -10.65
CA LEU A 83 7.23 -11.06 -9.39
C LEU A 83 8.74 -11.22 -9.57
N LYS A 84 9.18 -11.99 -10.57
CA LYS A 84 10.62 -12.16 -10.87
C LYS A 84 11.28 -10.82 -11.23
N GLY A 85 10.59 -9.99 -12.02
CA GLY A 85 11.08 -8.67 -12.40
C GLY A 85 11.31 -7.77 -11.18
N VAL A 86 10.39 -7.76 -10.22
CA VAL A 86 10.54 -7.02 -8.97
C VAL A 86 11.68 -7.58 -8.11
N TYR A 87 11.74 -8.90 -7.96
CA TYR A 87 12.79 -9.56 -7.18
C TYR A 87 14.20 -9.21 -7.69
N HIS A 88 14.42 -9.26 -9.01
CA HIS A 88 15.71 -8.90 -9.59
C HIS A 88 16.08 -7.43 -9.37
N ARG A 89 15.11 -6.51 -9.41
CA ARG A 89 15.36 -5.09 -9.11
C ARG A 89 15.75 -4.88 -7.65
N LYS A 90 15.03 -5.49 -6.70
CA LYS A 90 15.37 -5.42 -5.27
C LYS A 90 16.80 -5.92 -5.00
N GLN A 91 17.21 -7.04 -5.62
CA GLN A 91 18.58 -7.56 -5.48
C GLN A 91 19.64 -6.60 -6.03
N ALA A 92 19.36 -5.90 -7.13
CA ALA A 92 20.30 -4.95 -7.72
C ALA A 92 20.48 -3.65 -6.89
N LEU A 93 19.54 -3.35 -5.99
CA LEU A 93 19.57 -2.18 -5.11
C LEU A 93 20.27 -2.45 -3.77
N ASN A 94 20.52 -3.73 -3.43
CA ASN A 94 21.33 -4.10 -2.27
C ASN A 94 22.83 -3.97 -2.62
N ILE A 95 23.34 -2.74 -2.55
CA ILE A 95 24.78 -2.39 -2.53
C ILE A 95 25.15 -1.93 -1.13
#